data_AF-A0A4U0TRY6-F1
#
_entry.id   AF-A0A4U0TRY6-F1
#
_cell.length_a   1.000
_cell.length_b   1.000
_cell.length_c   1.000
_cell.angle_alpha   90.00
_cell.angle_beta   90.00
_cell.angle_gamma   90.00
#
_symmetry.space_group_name_H-M   'P 1'
#
loop_
_entity.id
_entity.type
_entity.pdbx_description
1 polymer ?
#
loop_
_entity_poly.entity_id
_entity_poly.type
_entity_poly.pdbx_seq_one_letter_code
_entity_poly.pdbx_strand_id
1 'polypeptide(L)'
;MASTSSSTAPQPAPWKASFLEHLNSMDSPEFVFSSLSPAPKNSPSDYLPRARYCIFRGFWAELPENKHNDAPKNERVYESEMPTFTTDVRMNKPFEVFASSSGHARDRSQTRGSGGGGPCEAVWWVKGDTKVQWRMQGEAFIVGPDVEGEGEQSKESSGVRTVKSELGSRMRVVKEDGKEEWSWKRELGGHFGNMSPGMRGSFRAPPPGQPVDQPYDDKNLKLGEKVTTLDDPVARQNFRVVVIKPEMVESTDLSDPTKSRRQQYRYDGSSGQWSHVETWP
;
A
#
# COMPACT_ATOMS: atom_id res chain seq x y z
N MET A 1 -9.03 -29.86 19.38
CA MET A 1 -7.62 -29.68 18.98
C MET A 1 -7.63 -29.12 17.57
N ALA A 2 -7.67 -27.81 17.43
CA ALA A 2 -7.57 -27.17 16.12
C ALA A 2 -6.10 -27.23 15.69
N SER A 3 -5.81 -27.88 14.56
CA SER A 3 -4.47 -27.90 13.99
C SER A 3 -4.09 -26.48 13.61
N THR A 4 -3.19 -25.85 14.37
CA THR A 4 -2.47 -24.66 13.94
C THR A 4 -1.63 -25.06 12.74
N SER A 5 -2.12 -24.81 11.54
CA SER A 5 -1.31 -24.90 10.32
C SER A 5 -0.14 -23.94 10.51
N SER A 6 1.07 -24.46 10.68
CA SER A 6 2.29 -23.67 10.67
C SER A 6 2.37 -22.99 9.30
N SER A 7 2.15 -21.68 9.23
CA SER A 7 2.37 -20.92 8.00
C SER A 7 3.85 -21.04 7.61
N THR A 8 4.13 -21.65 6.45
CA THR A 8 5.49 -21.74 5.91
C THR A 8 6.01 -20.35 5.55
N ALA A 9 7.31 -20.13 5.73
CA ALA A 9 7.95 -18.85 5.41
C ALA A 9 7.71 -18.45 3.94
N PRO A 10 7.31 -17.19 3.65
CA PRO A 10 7.05 -16.73 2.29
C PRO A 10 8.30 -16.87 1.40
N GLN A 11 8.10 -17.42 0.20
CA GLN A 11 9.16 -17.57 -0.80
C GLN A 11 9.17 -16.39 -1.80
N PRO A 12 10.34 -16.04 -2.37
CA PRO A 12 10.43 -15.00 -3.39
C PRO A 12 9.49 -15.24 -4.56
N ALA A 13 8.80 -14.18 -5.01
CA ALA A 13 7.99 -14.27 -6.21
C ALA A 13 8.86 -14.33 -7.48
N PRO A 14 8.54 -15.24 -8.42
CA PRO A 14 9.25 -15.31 -9.70
C PRO A 14 8.99 -14.09 -10.60
N TRP A 15 7.92 -13.32 -10.35
CA TRP A 15 7.52 -12.17 -11.16
C TRP A 15 8.16 -10.84 -10.73
N LYS A 16 8.69 -10.75 -9.51
CA LYS A 16 9.10 -9.46 -8.90
C LYS A 16 10.23 -8.78 -9.67
N ALA A 17 11.22 -9.55 -10.12
CA ALA A 17 12.36 -9.02 -10.88
C ALA A 17 11.92 -8.40 -12.21
N SER A 18 11.16 -9.12 -13.02
CA SER A 18 10.63 -8.62 -14.29
C SER A 18 9.67 -7.43 -14.09
N PHE A 19 8.87 -7.44 -13.02
CA PHE A 19 8.03 -6.30 -12.68
C PHE A 19 8.86 -5.04 -12.41
N LEU A 20 9.92 -5.14 -11.60
CA LEU A 20 10.81 -4.02 -11.30
C LEU A 20 11.58 -3.53 -12.54
N GLU A 21 12.06 -4.44 -13.38
CA GLU A 21 12.69 -4.09 -14.66
C GLU A 21 11.76 -3.25 -15.53
N HIS A 22 10.52 -3.71 -15.72
CA HIS A 22 9.52 -2.98 -16.49
C HIS A 22 9.10 -1.66 -15.82
N LEU A 23 9.01 -1.61 -14.49
CA LEU A 23 8.64 -0.38 -13.79
C LEU A 23 9.74 0.68 -13.89
N ASN A 24 11.01 0.26 -13.89
CA ASN A 24 12.16 1.15 -14.03
C ASN A 24 12.32 1.73 -15.44
N SER A 25 11.66 1.15 -16.46
CA SER A 25 11.62 1.74 -17.80
C SER A 25 10.53 2.80 -17.99
N MET A 26 9.64 2.99 -17.00
CA MET A 26 8.61 4.02 -17.03
C MET A 26 9.17 5.38 -16.60
N ASP A 27 8.72 6.47 -17.24
CA ASP A 27 9.07 7.84 -16.85
C ASP A 27 8.67 8.16 -15.39
N SER A 28 7.56 7.56 -14.95
CA SER A 28 7.01 7.67 -13.61
C SER A 28 6.31 6.36 -13.26
N PRO A 29 6.49 5.82 -12.03
CA PRO A 29 5.94 4.52 -11.66
C PRO A 29 4.47 4.63 -11.21
N GLU A 30 3.65 5.27 -12.04
CA GLU A 30 2.22 5.47 -11.83
C GLU A 30 1.41 4.22 -12.15
N PHE A 31 0.33 4.03 -11.40
CA PHE A 31 -0.58 2.90 -11.60
C PHE A 31 -2.01 3.27 -11.22
N VAL A 32 -2.97 2.52 -11.76
CA VAL A 32 -4.37 2.65 -11.37
C VAL A 32 -4.62 1.78 -10.14
N PHE A 33 -5.04 2.39 -9.04
CA PHE A 33 -5.51 1.69 -7.85
C PHE A 33 -7.04 1.63 -7.85
N SER A 34 -7.58 0.41 -7.86
CA SER A 34 -9.00 0.13 -7.80
C SER A 34 -9.40 -0.38 -6.42
N SER A 35 -10.50 0.13 -5.89
CA SER A 35 -11.08 -0.28 -4.59
C SER A 35 -12.60 -0.19 -4.61
N LEU A 36 -13.25 -0.71 -3.57
CA LEU A 36 -14.69 -0.79 -3.45
C LEU A 36 -15.25 0.23 -2.46
N SER A 37 -16.18 1.06 -2.92
CA SER A 37 -16.93 2.00 -2.09
C SER A 37 -18.29 1.40 -1.73
N PRO A 38 -18.74 1.45 -0.46
CA PRO A 38 -20.09 1.05 -0.12
C PRO A 38 -21.11 1.81 -0.97
N ALA A 39 -22.05 1.08 -1.54
CA ALA A 39 -23.05 1.68 -2.40
C ALA A 39 -24.11 2.43 -1.56
N PRO A 40 -24.72 3.49 -2.12
CA PRO A 40 -25.89 4.12 -1.50
C PRO A 40 -27.02 3.11 -1.28
N LYS A 41 -27.89 3.39 -0.29
CA LYS A 41 -29.13 2.62 -0.08
C LYS A 41 -29.90 2.50 -1.40
N ASN A 42 -30.45 1.31 -1.68
CA ASN A 42 -31.19 0.95 -2.89
C ASN A 42 -30.34 0.85 -4.17
N SER A 43 -29.02 0.79 -4.06
CA SER A 43 -28.17 0.44 -5.21
C SER A 43 -28.34 -1.04 -5.58
N PRO A 44 -28.15 -1.41 -6.87
CA PRO A 44 -28.28 -2.80 -7.32
C PRO A 44 -27.15 -3.71 -6.85
N SER A 45 -26.08 -3.16 -6.29
CA SER A 45 -24.95 -3.86 -5.69
C SER A 45 -24.59 -3.21 -4.35
N ASP A 46 -24.00 -3.98 -3.44
CA ASP A 46 -23.56 -3.49 -2.12
C ASP A 46 -22.33 -2.58 -2.22
N TYR A 47 -21.57 -2.70 -3.31
CA TYR A 47 -20.35 -1.95 -3.55
C TYR A 47 -20.32 -1.39 -4.98
N LEU A 48 -19.67 -0.23 -5.11
CA LEU A 48 -19.38 0.42 -6.38
C LEU A 48 -17.86 0.54 -6.56
N PRO A 49 -17.30 0.15 -7.73
CA PRO A 49 -15.87 0.28 -7.96
C PRO A 49 -15.45 1.74 -8.07
N ARG A 50 -14.22 2.02 -7.63
CA ARG A 50 -13.56 3.32 -7.76
C ARG A 50 -12.14 3.08 -8.23
N ALA A 51 -11.66 3.93 -9.14
CA ALA A 51 -10.31 3.88 -9.68
C ALA A 51 -9.69 5.28 -9.64
N ARG A 52 -8.37 5.34 -9.44
CA ARG A 52 -7.56 6.57 -9.50
C ARG A 52 -6.10 6.23 -9.71
N TYR A 53 -5.33 7.18 -10.23
CA TYR A 53 -3.88 7.04 -10.28
C TYR A 53 -3.24 7.18 -8.90
N CYS A 54 -2.24 6.35 -8.65
CA CYS A 54 -1.35 6.36 -7.49
C CYS A 54 0.10 6.20 -7.99
N ILE A 55 1.07 6.44 -7.12
CA ILE A 55 2.51 6.31 -7.44
C ILE A 55 3.07 5.16 -6.61
N PHE A 56 3.72 4.18 -7.23
CA PHE A 56 4.42 3.12 -6.53
C PHE A 56 5.62 3.70 -5.76
N ARG A 57 5.77 3.32 -4.50
CA ARG A 57 6.77 3.87 -3.56
C ARG A 57 7.78 2.82 -3.07
N GLY A 58 7.86 1.68 -3.73
CA GLY A 58 8.67 0.53 -3.30
C GLY A 58 7.80 -0.61 -2.74
N PHE A 59 8.45 -1.72 -2.45
CA PHE A 59 7.85 -2.82 -1.70
C PHE A 59 7.96 -2.56 -0.20
N TRP A 60 7.00 -3.06 0.57
CA TRP A 60 6.99 -2.89 2.03
C TRP A 60 8.23 -3.55 2.66
N ALA A 61 8.88 -2.85 3.59
CA ALA A 61 10.17 -3.21 4.19
C ALA A 61 11.38 -3.16 3.23
N GLU A 62 11.19 -2.62 2.02
CA GLU A 62 12.22 -2.50 0.99
C GLU A 62 12.22 -1.09 0.39
N LEU A 63 12.01 -0.08 1.23
CA LEU A 63 12.07 1.31 0.79
C LEU A 63 13.43 1.57 0.10
N PRO A 64 13.44 2.01 -1.17
CA PRO A 64 14.68 2.18 -1.92
C PRO A 64 15.58 3.25 -1.30
N GLU A 65 16.88 3.12 -1.53
CA GLU A 65 17.82 4.15 -1.16
C GLU A 65 17.48 5.47 -1.84
N ASN A 66 17.56 6.55 -1.06
CA ASN A 66 17.33 7.90 -1.53
C ASN A 66 18.20 8.83 -0.70
N LYS A 67 19.18 9.44 -1.35
CA LYS A 67 20.14 10.39 -0.76
C LYS A 67 19.49 11.66 -0.20
N HIS A 68 18.25 11.95 -0.61
CA HIS A 68 17.47 13.10 -0.14
C HIS A 68 16.53 12.76 1.02
N ASN A 69 16.49 11.49 1.45
CA ASN A 69 15.72 11.05 2.60
C ASN A 69 16.62 11.00 3.83
N ASP A 70 16.44 11.96 4.72
CA ASP A 70 17.14 12.15 5.99
C ASP A 70 16.48 11.39 7.16
N ALA A 71 15.36 10.70 6.93
CA ALA A 71 14.70 9.92 7.97
C ALA A 71 15.52 8.69 8.37
N PRO A 72 15.54 8.31 9.66
CA PRO A 72 16.05 7.02 10.09
C PRO A 72 15.37 5.89 9.32
N LYS A 73 16.15 4.98 8.76
CA LYS A 73 15.65 3.83 7.99
C LYS A 73 15.87 2.53 8.75
N ASN A 74 14.98 1.58 8.54
CA ASN A 74 15.24 0.21 8.96
C ASN A 74 16.40 -0.36 8.13
N GLU A 75 17.19 -1.24 8.74
CA GLU A 75 18.02 -2.14 7.97
C GLU A 75 17.15 -3.07 7.11
N ARG A 76 17.70 -3.51 5.97
CA ARG A 76 17.01 -4.41 5.02
C ARG A 76 17.03 -5.85 5.53
N VAL A 77 16.35 -6.09 6.65
CA VAL A 77 16.22 -7.41 7.30
C VAL A 77 15.04 -8.22 6.78
N TYR A 78 14.05 -7.54 6.21
CA TYR A 78 12.90 -8.14 5.56
C TYR A 78 12.81 -7.77 4.08
N GLU A 79 12.22 -8.65 3.30
CA GLU A 79 11.71 -8.37 1.95
C GLU A 79 10.25 -8.83 1.83
N SER A 80 9.50 -8.24 0.91
CA SER A 80 8.14 -8.67 0.60
C SER A 80 7.77 -8.47 -0.86
N GLU A 81 6.66 -9.07 -1.26
CA GLU A 81 6.03 -8.90 -2.56
C GLU A 81 4.83 -7.94 -2.47
N MET A 82 4.87 -6.99 -1.52
CA MET A 82 3.76 -6.09 -1.22
C MET A 82 4.02 -4.64 -1.67
N PRO A 83 3.49 -4.20 -2.83
CA PRO A 83 3.66 -2.85 -3.34
C PRO A 83 3.09 -1.80 -2.37
N THR A 84 3.75 -0.66 -2.28
CA THR A 84 3.30 0.45 -1.42
C THR A 84 3.01 1.71 -2.22
N PHE A 85 2.11 2.52 -1.69
CA PHE A 85 1.95 3.92 -2.08
C PHE A 85 1.54 4.76 -0.87
N THR A 86 1.60 6.08 -1.00
CA THR A 86 1.22 7.00 0.09
C THR A 86 -0.12 7.67 -0.19
N THR A 87 -0.90 7.95 0.86
CA THR A 87 -2.20 8.60 0.72
C THR A 87 -2.52 9.48 1.92
N ASP A 88 -3.42 10.44 1.73
CA ASP A 88 -4.00 11.21 2.82
C ASP A 88 -5.20 10.45 3.40
N VAL A 89 -5.28 10.33 4.73
CA VAL A 89 -6.34 9.65 5.47
C VAL A 89 -7.74 10.22 5.18
N ARG A 90 -7.82 11.48 4.76
CA ARG A 90 -9.07 12.20 4.47
C ARG A 90 -9.65 11.86 3.10
N MET A 91 -8.88 11.21 2.22
CA MET A 91 -9.38 10.79 0.91
C MET A 91 -10.46 9.70 1.02
N ASN A 92 -11.11 9.35 -0.09
CA ASN A 92 -12.09 8.25 -0.10
C ASN A 92 -11.42 6.88 0.00
N LYS A 93 -10.27 6.67 -0.66
CA LYS A 93 -9.64 5.35 -0.74
C LYS A 93 -9.29 4.71 0.61
N PRO A 94 -8.84 5.41 1.67
CA PRO A 94 -8.68 4.79 2.99
C PRO A 94 -10.03 4.29 3.51
N PHE A 95 -11.08 5.12 3.46
CA PHE A 95 -12.41 4.68 3.89
C PHE A 95 -12.91 3.46 3.10
N GLU A 96 -12.74 3.45 1.78
CA GLU A 96 -13.09 2.31 0.91
C GLU A 96 -12.37 1.02 1.33
N VAL A 97 -11.07 1.10 1.63
CA VAL A 97 -10.27 -0.05 2.09
C VAL A 97 -10.76 -0.61 3.44
N PHE A 98 -11.23 0.24 4.35
CA PHE A 98 -11.79 -0.21 5.62
C PHE A 98 -13.26 -0.66 5.55
N ALA A 99 -14.06 -0.02 4.70
CA ALA A 99 -15.50 -0.29 4.61
C ALA A 99 -15.81 -1.56 3.79
N SER A 100 -14.92 -1.93 2.87
CA SER A 100 -14.98 -3.17 2.09
C SER A 100 -14.22 -4.34 2.73
N SER A 101 -13.57 -4.13 3.89
CA SER A 101 -12.93 -5.22 4.62
C SER A 101 -13.91 -5.97 5.54
N SER A 102 -13.45 -7.07 6.13
CA SER A 102 -14.20 -7.86 7.11
C SER A 102 -14.67 -7.06 8.34
N GLY A 103 -14.00 -5.94 8.66
CA GLY A 103 -14.42 -5.04 9.73
C GLY A 103 -15.59 -4.14 9.39
N HIS A 104 -15.92 -3.97 8.10
CA HIS A 104 -17.03 -3.19 7.58
C HIS A 104 -17.18 -1.80 8.23
N ALA A 105 -16.11 -0.99 8.21
CA ALA A 105 -16.15 0.36 8.77
C ALA A 105 -17.31 1.17 8.18
N ARG A 106 -18.11 1.80 9.05
CA ARG A 106 -19.33 2.53 8.65
C ARG A 106 -19.13 4.03 8.65
N ASP A 107 -18.10 4.51 9.35
CA ASP A 107 -17.80 5.93 9.48
C ASP A 107 -16.28 6.20 9.38
N ARG A 108 -15.93 7.41 8.92
CA ARG A 108 -14.54 7.85 8.73
C ARG A 108 -13.74 7.95 10.02
N SER A 109 -14.39 8.13 11.18
CA SER A 109 -13.70 8.10 12.47
C SER A 109 -13.01 6.76 12.75
N GLN A 110 -13.56 5.66 12.20
CA GLN A 110 -13.03 4.32 12.35
C GLN A 110 -11.85 4.02 11.41
N THR A 111 -11.59 4.90 10.45
CA THR A 111 -10.58 4.69 9.38
C THR A 111 -9.38 5.61 9.54
N ARG A 112 -9.19 6.19 10.73
CA ARG A 112 -8.09 7.12 11.01
C ARG A 112 -6.79 6.42 11.36
N GLY A 113 -6.85 5.21 11.93
CA GLY A 113 -5.67 4.46 12.36
C GLY A 113 -5.18 3.46 11.31
N SER A 114 -4.47 2.45 11.80
CA SER A 114 -3.98 1.31 11.03
C SER A 114 -5.07 0.24 10.93
N GLY A 115 -5.16 -0.46 9.80
CA GLY A 115 -6.20 -1.47 9.56
C GLY A 115 -6.45 -1.70 8.07
N GLY A 116 -7.69 -2.03 7.70
CA GLY A 116 -8.08 -2.29 6.32
C GLY A 116 -8.35 -3.77 6.07
N GLY A 117 -7.80 -4.31 4.98
CA GLY A 117 -8.10 -5.64 4.46
C GLY A 117 -9.22 -5.65 3.43
N GLY A 118 -9.46 -4.51 2.76
CA GLY A 118 -10.45 -4.42 1.69
C GLY A 118 -9.88 -4.92 0.37
N PRO A 119 -10.69 -5.57 -0.50
CA PRO A 119 -10.23 -6.04 -1.80
C PRO A 119 -9.83 -4.87 -2.70
N CYS A 120 -8.77 -5.09 -3.48
CA CYS A 120 -8.25 -4.11 -4.42
C CYS A 120 -7.64 -4.77 -5.66
N GLU A 121 -7.49 -3.97 -6.71
CA GLU A 121 -6.68 -4.32 -7.88
C GLU A 121 -5.78 -3.13 -8.22
N ALA A 122 -4.51 -3.38 -8.46
CA ALA A 122 -3.56 -2.39 -8.95
C ALA A 122 -3.10 -2.75 -10.36
N VAL A 123 -3.12 -1.76 -11.27
CA VAL A 123 -2.82 -1.97 -12.70
C VAL A 123 -1.75 -1.00 -13.18
N TRP A 124 -0.65 -1.53 -13.70
CA TRP A 124 0.41 -0.78 -14.38
C TRP A 124 0.34 -1.06 -15.87
N TRP A 125 0.47 0.00 -16.67
CA TRP A 125 0.66 -0.11 -18.12
C TRP A 125 2.03 0.43 -18.51
N VAL A 126 2.92 -0.48 -18.88
CA VAL A 126 4.30 -0.17 -19.27
C VAL A 126 4.32 0.10 -20.77
N LYS A 127 4.43 1.37 -21.14
CA LYS A 127 4.40 1.87 -22.52
C LYS A 127 5.73 1.61 -23.24
N GLY A 128 5.84 2.12 -24.47
CA GLY A 128 7.06 2.02 -25.28
C GLY A 128 7.18 0.64 -25.93
N ASP A 129 8.40 0.11 -25.94
CA ASP A 129 8.69 -1.20 -26.56
C ASP A 129 8.26 -2.37 -25.68
N THR A 130 8.16 -2.19 -24.36
CA THR A 130 7.75 -3.24 -23.41
C THR A 130 6.31 -3.68 -23.65
N LYS A 131 5.35 -2.73 -23.74
CA LYS A 131 3.91 -3.01 -23.94
C LYS A 131 3.35 -4.12 -23.04
N VAL A 132 3.79 -4.16 -21.78
CA VAL A 132 3.32 -5.12 -20.78
C VAL A 132 2.33 -4.45 -19.82
N GLN A 133 1.21 -5.11 -19.58
CA GLN A 133 0.30 -4.75 -18.49
C GLN A 133 0.55 -5.65 -17.28
N TRP A 134 0.71 -5.07 -16.10
CA TRP A 134 0.71 -5.79 -14.83
C TRP A 134 -0.58 -5.54 -14.08
N ARG A 135 -1.20 -6.60 -13.55
CA ARG A 135 -2.38 -6.52 -12.68
C ARG A 135 -2.09 -7.28 -11.39
N MET A 136 -2.29 -6.65 -10.24
CA MET A 136 -2.11 -7.26 -8.93
C MET A 136 -3.43 -7.19 -8.18
N GLN A 137 -4.03 -8.34 -7.91
CA GLN A 137 -5.25 -8.48 -7.14
C GLN A 137 -4.93 -8.97 -5.73
N GLY A 138 -5.62 -8.43 -4.74
CA GLY A 138 -5.48 -8.87 -3.35
C GLY A 138 -6.14 -7.90 -2.39
N GLU A 139 -5.56 -7.75 -1.21
CA GLU A 139 -6.09 -6.90 -0.16
C GLU A 139 -5.20 -5.68 0.06
N ALA A 140 -5.79 -4.54 0.40
CA ALA A 140 -5.06 -3.34 0.79
C ALA A 140 -5.15 -3.11 2.30
N PHE A 141 -4.02 -2.72 2.90
CA PHE A 141 -3.91 -2.36 4.30
C PHE A 141 -3.38 -0.94 4.44
N ILE A 142 -3.88 -0.22 5.45
CA ILE A 142 -3.48 1.13 5.79
C ILE A 142 -2.58 1.06 7.02
N VAL A 143 -1.38 1.62 6.91
CA VAL A 143 -0.44 1.81 8.02
C VAL A 143 -0.47 3.28 8.42
N GLY A 144 -0.86 3.53 9.67
CA GLY A 144 -0.99 4.85 10.27
C GLY A 144 -0.03 5.07 11.44
N PRO A 145 -0.04 6.28 12.03
CA PRO A 145 0.87 6.65 13.12
C PRO A 145 0.65 5.84 14.41
N ASP A 146 -0.47 5.13 14.52
CA ASP A 146 -0.82 4.24 15.63
C ASP A 146 -0.24 2.82 15.51
N VAL A 147 0.46 2.49 14.41
CA VAL A 147 0.99 1.12 14.16
C VAL A 147 1.95 0.64 15.26
N GLU A 148 2.56 1.56 15.97
CA GLU A 148 3.47 1.26 17.09
C GLU A 148 3.28 2.33 18.16
N GLY A 149 2.73 1.93 19.32
CA GLY A 149 2.46 2.83 20.45
C GLY A 149 3.63 2.89 21.43
N GLU A 150 3.61 3.89 22.32
CA GLU A 150 4.57 4.06 23.41
C GLU A 150 3.85 3.95 24.78
N GLY A 151 4.49 3.33 25.78
CA GLY A 151 4.03 3.29 27.18
C GLY A 151 2.89 2.31 27.52
N GLU A 152 2.29 2.47 28.71
CA GLU A 152 1.21 1.61 29.26
C GLU A 152 -0.15 1.75 28.53
N GLN A 153 -0.27 2.68 27.58
CA GLN A 153 -1.40 2.84 26.67
C GLN A 153 -1.33 1.92 25.43
N SER A 154 -0.38 0.97 25.44
CA SER A 154 -0.05 0.00 24.38
C SER A 154 -1.11 -1.07 24.09
N LYS A 155 -2.38 -0.87 24.46
CA LYS A 155 -3.45 -1.77 23.99
C LYS A 155 -3.59 -1.60 22.48
N GLU A 156 -2.89 -2.45 21.74
CA GLU A 156 -2.95 -2.48 20.28
C GLU A 156 -4.40 -2.63 19.83
N SER A 157 -4.84 -1.69 18.99
CA SER A 157 -6.17 -1.75 18.38
C SER A 157 -6.29 -3.05 17.57
N SER A 158 -7.52 -3.52 17.34
CA SER A 158 -7.74 -4.65 16.44
C SER A 158 -7.18 -4.39 15.04
N GLY A 159 -7.22 -3.14 14.57
CA GLY A 159 -6.65 -2.72 13.29
C GLY A 159 -5.13 -2.85 13.24
N VAL A 160 -4.41 -2.43 14.29
CA VAL A 160 -2.95 -2.60 14.40
C VAL A 160 -2.58 -4.09 14.40
N ARG A 161 -3.28 -4.91 15.20
CA ARG A 161 -3.04 -6.36 15.24
C ARG A 161 -3.27 -7.02 13.88
N THR A 162 -4.32 -6.60 13.18
CA THR A 162 -4.62 -7.10 11.81
C THR A 162 -3.49 -6.74 10.86
N VAL A 163 -3.07 -5.46 10.81
CA VAL A 163 -1.97 -5.02 9.94
C VAL A 163 -0.68 -5.79 10.21
N LYS A 164 -0.26 -5.88 11.47
CA LYS A 164 0.97 -6.58 11.85
C LYS A 164 0.91 -8.07 11.51
N SER A 165 -0.24 -8.72 11.74
CA SER A 165 -0.45 -10.13 11.40
C SER A 165 -0.42 -10.36 9.89
N GLU A 166 -1.27 -9.64 9.15
CA GLU A 166 -1.46 -9.87 7.72
C GLU A 166 -0.22 -9.50 6.90
N LEU A 167 0.35 -8.32 7.14
CA LEU A 167 1.56 -7.89 6.43
C LEU A 167 2.80 -8.63 6.94
N GLY A 168 2.92 -8.84 8.25
CA GLY A 168 4.04 -9.59 8.84
C GLY A 168 4.12 -11.02 8.33
N SER A 169 2.98 -11.68 8.10
CA SER A 169 2.93 -13.02 7.52
C SER A 169 3.50 -13.11 6.09
N ARG A 170 3.64 -11.97 5.42
CA ARG A 170 4.17 -11.85 4.04
C ARG A 170 5.56 -11.21 3.98
N MET A 171 6.17 -10.92 5.12
CA MET A 171 7.54 -10.43 5.22
C MET A 171 8.49 -11.62 5.36
N ARG A 172 9.37 -11.80 4.37
CA ARG A 172 10.44 -12.80 4.37
C ARG A 172 11.67 -12.24 5.06
N VAL A 173 12.23 -12.96 6.03
CA VAL A 173 13.51 -12.61 6.65
C VAL A 173 14.64 -12.87 5.64
N VAL A 174 15.47 -11.87 5.38
CA VAL A 174 16.66 -11.98 4.51
C VAL A 174 17.97 -11.72 5.26
N LYS A 175 17.88 -11.17 6.47
CA LYS A 175 18.99 -11.02 7.41
C LYS A 175 18.44 -11.25 8.82
N GLU A 176 18.98 -12.25 9.53
CA GLU A 176 18.53 -12.59 10.89
C GLU A 176 18.96 -11.52 11.91
N ASP A 177 20.19 -11.02 11.76
CA ASP A 177 20.71 -9.93 12.59
C ASP A 177 19.94 -8.63 12.32
N GLY A 178 19.53 -7.94 13.40
CA GLY A 178 18.78 -6.68 13.33
C GLY A 178 17.25 -6.85 13.22
N LYS A 179 16.74 -8.09 13.18
CA LYS A 179 15.30 -8.38 13.15
C LYS A 179 14.54 -7.77 14.32
N GLU A 180 15.10 -7.85 15.52
CA GLU A 180 14.51 -7.30 16.76
C GLU A 180 14.50 -5.76 16.79
N GLU A 181 15.36 -5.13 15.98
CA GLU A 181 15.51 -3.67 15.92
C GLU A 181 14.60 -3.05 14.84
N TRP A 182 14.02 -3.87 13.95
CA TRP A 182 13.12 -3.41 12.90
C TRP A 182 11.84 -2.83 13.50
N SER A 183 11.44 -1.64 13.04
CA SER A 183 10.29 -0.91 13.58
C SER A 183 9.30 -0.52 12.49
N TRP A 184 8.01 -0.74 12.78
CA TRP A 184 6.89 -0.32 11.93
C TRP A 184 6.82 1.21 11.87
N LYS A 185 7.03 1.90 13.00
CA LYS A 185 7.09 3.37 13.07
C LYS A 185 8.26 3.92 12.25
N ARG A 186 9.42 3.26 12.28
CA ARG A 186 10.58 3.65 11.46
C ARG A 186 10.30 3.45 9.97
N GLU A 187 9.64 2.37 9.58
CA GLU A 187 9.25 2.14 8.18
C GLU A 187 8.29 3.23 7.68
N LEU A 188 7.26 3.54 8.47
CA LEU A 188 6.31 4.62 8.19
C LEU A 188 7.01 5.99 8.11
N GLY A 189 7.96 6.24 9.02
CA GLY A 189 8.83 7.43 9.00
C GLY A 189 9.67 7.52 7.72
N GLY A 190 10.29 6.41 7.32
CA GLY A 190 11.08 6.29 6.10
C GLY A 190 10.28 6.66 4.86
N HIS A 191 9.06 6.12 4.71
CA HIS A 191 8.16 6.47 3.60
C HIS A 191 7.81 7.97 3.58
N PHE A 192 7.58 8.59 4.74
CA PHE A 192 7.28 10.02 4.82
C PHE A 192 8.50 10.87 4.40
N GLY A 193 9.67 10.54 4.93
CA GLY A 193 10.93 11.21 4.59
C GLY A 193 11.34 11.03 3.13
N ASN A 194 10.90 9.95 2.48
CA ASN A 194 11.19 9.68 1.07
C ASN A 194 10.45 10.59 0.09
N MET A 195 9.47 11.37 0.55
CA MET A 195 8.72 12.31 -0.27
C MET A 195 9.42 13.67 -0.34
N SER A 196 9.31 14.37 -1.47
CA SER A 196 9.82 15.74 -1.58
C SER A 196 9.09 16.68 -0.60
N PRO A 197 9.69 17.82 -0.21
CA PRO A 197 9.04 18.77 0.70
C PRO A 197 7.65 19.25 0.23
N GLY A 198 7.47 19.40 -1.09
CA GLY A 198 6.17 19.74 -1.66
C GLY A 198 5.15 18.60 -1.54
N MET A 199 5.57 17.35 -1.76
CA MET A 199 4.70 16.18 -1.55
C MET A 199 4.33 16.02 -0.07
N ARG A 200 5.28 16.22 0.87
CA ARG A 200 4.98 16.25 2.31
C ARG A 200 3.99 17.36 2.66
N GLY A 201 4.15 18.54 2.05
CA GLY A 201 3.24 19.66 2.27
C GLY A 201 1.82 19.44 1.74
N SER A 202 1.61 18.52 0.79
CA SER A 202 0.26 18.19 0.32
C SER A 202 -0.65 17.62 1.43
N PHE A 203 -0.10 17.01 2.48
CA PHE A 203 -0.85 16.54 3.65
C PHE A 203 -1.34 17.69 4.57
N ARG A 204 -0.86 18.91 4.33
CA ARG A 204 -1.35 20.15 4.95
C ARG A 204 -2.29 20.94 4.06
N ALA A 205 -2.60 20.45 2.86
CA ALA A 205 -3.57 21.10 1.99
C ALA A 205 -4.99 21.02 2.59
N PRO A 206 -5.92 21.87 2.12
CA PRO A 206 -7.35 21.75 2.41
C PRO A 206 -7.85 20.32 2.12
N PRO A 207 -8.92 19.84 2.79
CA PRO A 207 -9.34 18.46 2.68
C PRO A 207 -9.61 18.02 1.23
N PRO A 208 -9.02 16.91 0.77
CA PRO A 208 -9.12 16.49 -0.62
C PRO A 208 -10.56 16.11 -0.98
N GLY A 209 -11.07 16.69 -2.08
CA GLY A 209 -12.44 16.44 -2.56
C GLY A 209 -13.52 17.27 -1.87
N GLN A 210 -13.17 18.12 -0.89
CA GLN A 210 -14.09 19.09 -0.33
C GLN A 210 -14.35 20.24 -1.34
N PRO A 211 -15.60 20.71 -1.51
CA PRO A 211 -15.91 21.87 -2.32
C PRO A 211 -15.14 23.13 -1.87
N VAL A 212 -14.71 23.94 -2.83
CA VAL A 212 -13.81 25.09 -2.60
C VAL A 212 -14.46 26.24 -1.81
N ASP A 213 -15.78 26.28 -1.75
CA ASP A 213 -16.59 27.24 -1.02
C ASP A 213 -16.92 26.80 0.40
N GLN A 214 -16.64 25.53 0.75
CA GLN A 214 -16.89 25.04 2.11
C GLN A 214 -15.74 25.42 3.06
N PRO A 215 -16.06 25.88 4.28
CA PRO A 215 -15.05 26.24 5.27
C PRO A 215 -14.22 25.01 5.67
N TYR A 216 -12.93 25.25 5.92
CA TYR A 216 -12.00 24.28 6.49
C TYR A 216 -11.12 25.00 7.51
N ASP A 217 -10.26 24.25 8.20
CA ASP A 217 -9.29 24.82 9.13
C ASP A 217 -8.17 25.58 8.39
N ASP A 218 -8.46 26.81 7.98
CA ASP A 218 -7.58 27.72 7.23
C ASP A 218 -6.37 28.23 8.03
N LYS A 219 -6.34 27.98 9.34
CA LYS A 219 -5.21 28.30 10.22
C LYS A 219 -4.11 27.27 10.11
N ASN A 220 -4.47 25.98 10.07
CA ASN A 220 -3.49 24.88 10.05
C ASN A 220 -3.29 24.28 8.65
N LEU A 221 -4.28 24.42 7.77
CA LEU A 221 -4.26 23.86 6.42
C LEU A 221 -4.06 24.95 5.37
N LYS A 222 -3.08 24.76 4.49
CA LYS A 222 -2.75 25.70 3.43
C LYS A 222 -2.31 24.98 2.16
N LEU A 223 -2.88 25.40 1.03
CA LEU A 223 -2.51 24.86 -0.27
C LEU A 223 -1.10 25.30 -0.67
N GLY A 224 -0.31 24.37 -1.21
CA GLY A 224 1.02 24.67 -1.76
C GLY A 224 2.13 24.91 -0.73
N GLU A 225 1.87 24.67 0.56
CA GLU A 225 2.90 24.72 1.59
C GLU A 225 3.95 23.61 1.36
N LYS A 226 5.19 23.87 1.76
CA LYS A 226 6.27 22.87 1.76
C LYS A 226 6.54 22.45 3.20
N VAL A 227 6.67 21.16 3.43
CA VAL A 227 7.04 20.60 4.74
C VAL A 227 8.45 20.02 4.64
N THR A 228 9.42 20.69 5.25
CA THR A 228 10.83 20.29 5.22
C THR A 228 11.19 19.34 6.35
N THR A 229 10.56 19.46 7.52
CA THR A 229 10.77 18.58 8.69
C THR A 229 10.05 17.24 8.56
N LEU A 230 10.55 16.23 9.28
CA LEU A 230 9.93 14.90 9.41
C LEU A 230 8.82 14.86 10.47
N ASP A 231 8.79 15.83 11.38
CA ASP A 231 7.94 15.83 12.57
C ASP A 231 6.78 16.83 12.49
N ASP A 232 6.43 17.32 11.29
CA ASP A 232 5.29 18.24 11.12
C ASP A 232 3.99 17.55 11.58
N PRO A 233 3.35 18.02 12.66
CA PRO A 233 2.27 17.28 13.30
C PRO A 233 1.02 17.18 12.42
N VAL A 234 0.75 18.20 11.60
CA VAL A 234 -0.43 18.24 10.72
C VAL A 234 -0.24 17.27 9.56
N ALA A 235 0.93 17.34 8.91
CA ALA A 235 1.24 16.43 7.81
C ALA A 235 1.26 14.97 8.28
N ARG A 236 1.90 14.69 9.42
CA ARG A 236 1.99 13.35 10.00
C ARG A 236 0.63 12.80 10.43
N GLN A 237 -0.26 13.65 10.95
CA GLN A 237 -1.62 13.25 11.30
C GLN A 237 -2.40 12.75 10.08
N ASN A 238 -2.17 13.32 8.89
CA ASN A 238 -2.90 12.98 7.67
C ASN A 238 -2.21 11.92 6.80
N PHE A 239 -0.90 11.76 6.92
CA PHE A 239 -0.09 10.83 6.13
C PHE A 239 -0.36 9.36 6.44
N ARG A 240 -0.61 8.55 5.42
CA ARG A 240 -0.72 7.09 5.52
C ARG A 240 0.12 6.40 4.44
N VAL A 241 0.59 5.20 4.75
CA VAL A 241 1.10 4.25 3.75
C VAL A 241 0.02 3.22 3.48
N VAL A 242 -0.26 2.96 2.21
CA VAL A 242 -1.10 1.85 1.77
C VAL A 242 -0.17 0.73 1.30
N VAL A 243 -0.39 -0.47 1.82
CA VAL A 243 0.34 -1.68 1.46
C VAL A 243 -0.63 -2.62 0.77
N ILE A 244 -0.33 -3.01 -0.46
CA ILE A 244 -1.10 -3.99 -1.21
C ILE A 244 -0.49 -5.35 -0.94
N LYS A 245 -1.30 -6.31 -0.47
CA LYS A 245 -0.94 -7.71 -0.23
C LYS A 245 -1.47 -8.55 -1.40
N PRO A 246 -0.68 -8.83 -2.46
CA PRO A 246 -1.19 -9.48 -3.65
C PRO A 246 -1.43 -10.98 -3.40
N GLU A 247 -2.58 -11.47 -3.84
CA GLU A 247 -2.92 -12.90 -3.88
C GLU A 247 -2.74 -13.46 -5.28
N MET A 248 -2.97 -12.62 -6.29
CA MET A 248 -2.75 -12.93 -7.69
C MET A 248 -2.01 -11.78 -8.36
N VAL A 249 -1.05 -12.14 -9.22
CA VAL A 249 -0.35 -11.22 -10.10
C VAL A 249 -0.46 -11.75 -11.52
N GLU A 250 -0.78 -10.87 -12.46
CA GLU A 250 -0.87 -11.17 -13.88
C GLU A 250 0.04 -10.21 -14.65
N SER A 251 0.81 -10.72 -15.61
CA SER A 251 1.43 -9.91 -16.65
C SER A 251 0.88 -10.32 -18.01
N THR A 252 0.51 -9.34 -18.84
CA THR A 252 0.10 -9.59 -20.23
C THR A 252 1.04 -8.83 -21.16
N ASP A 253 1.77 -9.57 -21.99
CA ASP A 253 2.70 -9.03 -22.97
C ASP A 253 2.00 -8.81 -24.33
N LEU A 254 1.92 -7.54 -24.74
CA LEU A 254 1.28 -7.10 -25.99
C LEU A 254 2.31 -6.50 -26.97
N SER A 255 3.60 -6.77 -26.77
CA SER A 255 4.68 -6.27 -27.64
C SER A 255 4.59 -6.82 -29.07
N ASP A 256 4.28 -8.11 -29.22
CA ASP A 256 4.04 -8.83 -30.47
C ASP A 256 2.67 -9.53 -30.45
N PRO A 257 1.65 -9.00 -31.16
CA PRO A 257 0.30 -9.59 -31.19
C PRO A 257 0.23 -11.04 -31.65
N THR A 258 1.24 -11.54 -32.37
CA THR A 258 1.28 -12.95 -32.84
C THR A 258 1.81 -13.90 -31.78
N LYS A 259 2.49 -13.37 -30.75
CA LYS A 259 3.12 -14.13 -29.66
C LYS A 259 2.62 -13.75 -28.28
N SER A 260 1.66 -12.82 -28.18
CA SER A 260 1.14 -12.34 -26.91
C SER A 260 0.78 -13.51 -25.98
N ARG A 261 1.22 -13.38 -24.73
CA ARG A 261 0.93 -14.34 -23.64
C ARG A 261 0.61 -13.59 -22.37
N ARG A 262 -0.13 -14.28 -21.51
CA ARG A 262 -0.48 -13.81 -20.18
C ARG A 262 0.10 -14.78 -19.15
N GLN A 263 0.94 -14.27 -18.26
CA GLN A 263 1.49 -15.02 -17.15
C GLN A 263 0.65 -14.76 -15.91
N GLN A 264 0.07 -15.81 -15.31
CA GLN A 264 -0.69 -15.71 -14.07
C GLN A 264 0.06 -16.37 -12.93
N TYR A 265 0.23 -15.64 -11.84
CA TYR A 265 0.88 -16.06 -10.62
C TYR A 265 -0.12 -16.00 -9.48
N ARG A 266 -0.22 -17.07 -8.68
CA ARG A 266 -1.10 -17.10 -7.50
C ARG A 266 -0.32 -17.54 -6.28
N TYR A 267 -0.42 -16.76 -5.21
CA TYR A 267 0.18 -17.10 -3.92
C TYR A 267 -0.66 -18.15 -3.20
N ASP A 268 0.00 -19.15 -2.65
CA ASP A 268 -0.58 -20.12 -1.74
C ASP A 268 -0.09 -19.83 -0.32
N GLY A 269 -1.00 -19.34 0.53
CA GLY A 269 -0.70 -19.02 1.92
C GLY A 269 -0.39 -20.24 2.79
N SER A 270 -0.76 -21.44 2.36
CA SER A 270 -0.46 -22.67 3.12
C SER A 270 0.99 -23.12 2.92
N SER A 271 1.54 -22.97 1.72
CA SER A 271 2.91 -23.34 1.39
C SER A 271 3.90 -22.16 1.37
N GLY A 272 3.39 -20.93 1.34
CA GLY A 272 4.20 -19.72 1.19
C GLY A 272 4.75 -19.53 -0.23
N GLN A 273 4.29 -20.30 -1.22
CA GLN A 273 4.83 -20.32 -2.58
C GLN A 273 3.93 -19.61 -3.59
N TRP A 274 4.51 -19.28 -4.74
CA TRP A 274 3.80 -18.78 -5.91
C TRP A 274 3.67 -19.87 -6.97
N SER A 275 2.44 -20.24 -7.29
CA SER A 275 2.15 -21.03 -8.49
C SER A 275 2.16 -20.14 -9.73
N HIS A 276 2.46 -20.72 -10.90
CA HIS A 276 2.56 -20.02 -12.17
C HIS A 276 1.90 -20.82 -13.28
N VAL A 277 1.14 -20.14 -14.14
CA VAL A 277 0.58 -20.69 -15.37
C VAL A 277 0.64 -19.66 -16.49
N GLU A 278 1.01 -20.10 -17.70
CA GLU A 278 0.87 -19.31 -18.91
C GLU A 278 -0.53 -19.51 -19.52
N THR A 279 -1.15 -18.41 -19.95
CA THR A 279 -2.50 -18.36 -20.50
C THR A 279 -2.53 -17.50 -21.77
N TRP A 280 -3.61 -17.61 -22.54
CA TRP A 280 -3.84 -16.73 -23.69
C TRP A 280 -4.10 -15.28 -23.22
N PRO A 281 -3.74 -14.28 -24.05
CA PRO A 281 -3.96 -12.86 -23.75
C PRO A 281 -5.39 -12.47 -23.41
#